data_AF-A0A520I7W0-F1
#
_entry.id   AF-A0A520I7W0-F1
#
_cell.length_a   1.000
_cell.length_b   1.000
_cell.length_c   1.000
_cell.angle_alpha   90.00
_cell.angle_beta   90.00
_cell.angle_gamma   90.00
#
_symmetry.space_group_name_H-M   'P 1'
#
loop_
_entity.id
_entity.type
_entity.pdbx_description
1 polymer ?
#
loop_
_entity_poly.entity_id
_entity_poly.type
_entity_poly.pdbx_seq_one_letter_code
_entity_poly.pdbx_strand_id
1 'polypeptide(L)'
;MSRSVKYLLVTAFILAVLIIVFLQFNSNRSINGLIQGNDNLLNHIEVKTNLQRLQTRIVAYESKVRIAVISDASTDRSPIASELESIYSILPSIDSLSDTDSSFLPSVTKLNQLVKDKVAFNQAIIDTFTTKGKKEAEAMIATLRGQRITDSIKDICIQLELLHERRVTHIILTADDNGKNAKTLGTIMAIIAVLSSIFIFIYIANRVRVQQQLIARLNHSERKAKEAAQVKENFLANMSHEIRTPLMRYLAIPIFCNARNWMRNRNNIYKLSIDQGKVY
;
A
#
# COMPACT_ATOMS: atom_id res chain seq x y z
N MET A 1 13.25 -4.98 30.99
CA MET A 1 13.08 -5.34 29.56
C MET A 1 14.46 -5.55 28.93
N SER A 2 14.83 -6.79 28.59
CA SER A 2 16.17 -7.07 28.02
C SER A 2 16.37 -6.34 26.70
N ARG A 3 17.61 -5.93 26.39
CA ARG A 3 17.95 -5.22 25.14
C ARG A 3 17.41 -5.94 23.91
N SER A 4 17.46 -7.28 23.90
CA SER A 4 16.94 -8.13 22.82
C SER A 4 15.44 -7.97 22.55
N VAL A 5 14.60 -7.76 23.57
CA VAL A 5 13.14 -7.59 23.39
C VAL A 5 12.83 -6.22 22.76
N LYS A 6 13.62 -5.19 23.11
CA LYS A 6 13.47 -3.85 22.50
C LYS A 6 13.79 -3.89 21.01
N TYR A 7 14.89 -4.52 20.62
CA TYR A 7 15.25 -4.66 19.20
C TYR A 7 14.21 -5.47 18.42
N LEU A 8 13.69 -6.56 19.00
CA LEU A 8 12.67 -7.40 18.37
C LEU A 8 11.36 -6.64 18.09
N LEU A 9 10.91 -5.80 19.02
CA LEU A 9 9.73 -4.93 18.84
C LEU A 9 9.93 -3.91 17.71
N VAL A 10 11.10 -3.26 17.67
CA VAL A 10 11.42 -2.29 16.62
C VAL A 10 11.51 -2.97 15.26
N THR A 11 12.15 -4.13 15.16
CA THR A 11 12.20 -4.89 13.89
C THR A 11 10.83 -5.35 13.43
N ALA A 12 9.96 -5.78 14.35
CA ALA A 12 8.59 -6.17 14.03
C ALA A 12 7.76 -5.00 13.51
N PHE A 13 7.88 -3.83 14.15
CA PHE A 13 7.20 -2.62 13.74
C PHE A 13 7.65 -2.17 12.34
N ILE A 14 8.96 -2.16 12.09
CA ILE A 14 9.51 -1.81 10.77
C ILE A 14 9.02 -2.80 9.70
N LEU A 15 9.03 -4.11 10.00
CA LEU A 15 8.54 -5.14 9.08
C LEU A 15 7.06 -4.95 8.74
N ALA A 16 6.22 -4.65 9.75
CA ALA A 16 4.80 -4.40 9.55
C ALA A 16 4.55 -3.17 8.66
N VAL A 17 5.29 -2.08 8.89
CA VAL A 17 5.20 -0.87 8.06
C VAL A 17 5.65 -1.16 6.63
N LEU A 18 6.75 -1.89 6.44
CA LEU A 18 7.22 -2.27 5.10
C LEU A 18 6.19 -3.13 4.35
N ILE A 19 5.55 -4.08 5.03
CA ILE A 19 4.48 -4.90 4.43
C ILE A 19 3.30 -4.02 4.03
N ILE A 20 2.85 -3.10 4.89
CA ILE A 20 1.74 -2.19 4.57
C ILE A 20 2.07 -1.30 3.38
N VAL A 21 3.28 -0.73 3.34
CA VAL A 21 3.74 0.11 2.22
C VAL A 21 3.81 -0.71 0.93
N PHE A 22 4.32 -1.94 0.99
CA PHE A 22 4.39 -2.83 -0.17
C PHE A 22 2.99 -3.23 -0.66
N LEU A 23 2.07 -3.54 0.25
CA LEU A 23 0.67 -3.83 -0.06
C LEU A 23 -0.01 -2.64 -0.72
N GLN A 24 0.17 -1.43 -0.17
CA GLN A 24 -0.35 -0.22 -0.78
C GLN A 24 0.22 0.02 -2.17
N PHE A 25 1.55 -0.08 -2.35
CA PHE A 25 2.18 0.12 -3.64
C PHE A 25 1.66 -0.86 -4.70
N ASN A 26 1.56 -2.14 -4.37
CA ASN A 26 1.07 -3.17 -5.28
C ASN A 26 -0.42 -2.98 -5.62
N SER A 27 -1.27 -2.75 -4.60
CA SER A 27 -2.70 -2.49 -4.80
C SER A 27 -2.92 -1.24 -5.64
N ASN A 28 -2.14 -0.18 -5.42
CA ASN A 28 -2.30 1.07 -6.16
C ASN A 28 -1.95 0.89 -7.64
N ARG A 29 -0.92 0.09 -7.95
CA ARG A 29 -0.56 -0.27 -9.33
C ARG A 29 -1.70 -1.03 -10.03
N SER A 30 -2.32 -1.99 -9.37
CA SER A 30 -3.42 -2.77 -9.95
C SER A 30 -4.71 -1.97 -10.09
N ILE A 31 -5.03 -1.12 -9.11
CA ILE A 31 -6.16 -0.20 -9.19
C ILE A 31 -5.96 0.75 -10.38
N ASN A 32 -4.78 1.32 -10.56
CA ASN A 32 -4.47 2.17 -11.70
C ASN A 32 -4.59 1.42 -13.03
N GLY A 33 -4.18 0.15 -13.10
CA GLY A 33 -4.37 -0.68 -14.30
C GLY A 33 -5.84 -0.92 -14.64
N LEU A 34 -6.70 -1.13 -13.63
CA LEU A 34 -8.15 -1.28 -13.82
C LEU A 34 -8.83 0.03 -14.22
N ILE A 35 -8.44 1.15 -13.60
CA ILE A 35 -8.94 2.49 -13.97
C ILE A 35 -8.56 2.80 -15.41
N GLN A 36 -7.30 2.59 -15.78
CA GLN A 36 -6.83 2.82 -17.15
C GLN A 36 -7.51 1.88 -18.16
N GLY A 37 -7.77 0.62 -17.79
CA GLY A 37 -8.58 -0.30 -18.59
C GLY A 37 -10.00 0.21 -18.82
N ASN A 38 -10.63 0.80 -17.80
CA ASN A 38 -11.96 1.40 -17.90
C ASN A 38 -11.97 2.69 -18.73
N ASP A 39 -10.97 3.55 -18.60
CA ASP A 39 -10.82 4.74 -19.45
C ASP A 39 -10.64 4.35 -20.93
N ASN A 40 -9.86 3.29 -21.20
CA ASN A 40 -9.71 2.75 -22.55
C ASN A 40 -11.02 2.17 -23.11
N LEU A 41 -11.91 1.64 -22.26
CA LEU A 41 -13.26 1.24 -22.68
C LEU A 41 -14.13 2.44 -23.07
N LEU A 42 -14.05 3.56 -22.33
CA LEU A 42 -14.77 4.78 -22.70
C LEU A 42 -14.26 5.34 -24.03
N ASN A 43 -12.95 5.38 -24.22
CA ASN A 43 -12.34 5.77 -25.49
C ASN A 43 -12.75 4.85 -26.64
N HIS A 44 -12.86 3.53 -26.40
CA HIS A 44 -13.36 2.58 -27.40
C HIS A 44 -14.79 2.91 -27.86
N ILE A 45 -15.68 3.22 -26.92
CA ILE A 45 -17.06 3.60 -27.23
C ILE A 45 -17.09 4.89 -28.06
N GLU A 46 -16.25 5.87 -27.73
CA GLU A 46 -16.15 7.13 -28.47
C GLU A 46 -15.67 6.91 -29.91
N VAL A 47 -14.59 6.16 -30.11
CA VAL A 47 -14.03 5.83 -31.43
C VAL A 47 -15.06 5.10 -32.29
N LYS A 48 -15.68 4.06 -31.73
CA LYS A 48 -16.75 3.30 -32.40
C LYS A 48 -17.91 4.21 -32.81
N THR A 49 -18.35 5.08 -31.89
CA THR A 49 -19.43 6.03 -32.15
C THR A 49 -19.05 7.01 -33.26
N ASN A 50 -17.82 7.51 -33.28
CA ASN A 50 -17.34 8.42 -34.31
C ASN A 50 -17.25 7.74 -35.69
N LEU A 51 -16.76 6.50 -35.75
CA LEU A 51 -16.73 5.71 -37.00
C LEU A 51 -18.14 5.41 -37.53
N GLN A 52 -19.08 5.08 -36.64
CA GLN A 52 -20.48 4.86 -37.03
C GLN A 52 -21.14 6.15 -37.51
N ARG A 53 -20.93 7.27 -36.79
CA ARG A 53 -21.40 8.59 -37.22
C ARG A 53 -20.84 8.97 -38.57
N LEU A 54 -19.54 8.77 -38.80
CA LEU A 54 -18.91 9.04 -40.10
C LEU A 54 -19.60 8.24 -41.21
N GLN A 55 -19.83 6.94 -41.02
CA GLN A 55 -20.54 6.10 -41.99
C GLN A 55 -21.96 6.62 -42.26
N THR A 56 -22.73 6.91 -41.22
CA THR A 56 -24.10 7.43 -41.35
C THR A 56 -24.12 8.77 -42.09
N ARG A 57 -23.20 9.67 -41.77
CA ARG A 57 -23.11 10.99 -42.41
C ARG A 57 -22.69 10.90 -43.88
N ILE A 58 -21.79 9.99 -44.22
CA ILE A 58 -21.39 9.74 -45.62
C ILE A 58 -22.57 9.23 -46.45
N VAL A 59 -23.37 8.32 -45.90
CA VAL A 59 -24.59 7.84 -46.54
C VAL A 59 -25.63 8.95 -46.66
N ALA A 60 -25.81 9.76 -45.61
CA ALA A 60 -26.71 10.91 -45.63
C ALA A 60 -26.27 11.96 -46.67
N TYR A 61 -24.98 12.26 -46.75
CA TYR A 61 -24.41 13.16 -47.76
C TYR A 61 -24.66 12.64 -49.17
N GLU A 62 -24.40 11.36 -49.44
CA GLU A 62 -24.73 10.74 -50.73
C GLU A 62 -26.23 10.79 -51.04
N SER A 63 -27.09 10.55 -50.04
CA SER A 63 -28.54 10.62 -50.20
C SER A 63 -29.00 12.03 -50.55
N LYS A 64 -28.51 13.05 -49.83
CA LYS A 64 -28.82 14.47 -50.07
C LYS A 64 -28.39 14.92 -51.47
N VAL A 65 -27.20 14.49 -51.92
CA VAL A 65 -26.72 14.77 -53.28
C VAL A 65 -27.63 14.12 -54.33
N ARG A 66 -28.02 12.86 -54.14
CA ARG A 66 -29.00 12.20 -55.03
C ARG A 66 -30.35 12.90 -55.04
N ILE A 67 -30.87 13.29 -53.87
CA ILE A 67 -32.14 14.02 -53.76
C ILE A 67 -32.07 15.32 -54.53
N ALA A 68 -30.98 16.10 -54.41
CA ALA A 68 -30.82 17.36 -55.13
C ALA A 68 -30.86 17.19 -56.66
N VAL A 69 -30.27 16.11 -57.18
CA VAL A 69 -30.31 15.78 -58.62
C VAL A 69 -31.71 15.31 -59.05
N ILE A 70 -32.37 14.49 -58.22
CA ILE A 70 -33.70 13.92 -58.54
C ILE A 70 -34.78 15.00 -58.49
N SER A 71 -34.79 15.84 -57.46
CA SER A 71 -35.82 16.84 -57.19
C SER A 71 -35.74 18.06 -58.09
N ASP A 72 -34.68 18.19 -58.89
CA ASP A 72 -34.40 19.36 -59.73
C ASP A 72 -34.36 20.68 -58.92
N ALA A 73 -34.16 20.58 -57.60
CA ALA A 73 -34.15 21.70 -56.68
C ALA A 73 -32.78 22.41 -56.77
N SER A 74 -32.63 23.26 -57.78
CA SER A 74 -31.37 23.92 -58.13
C SER A 74 -30.84 24.94 -57.11
N THR A 75 -31.59 25.27 -56.04
CA THR A 75 -31.34 26.51 -55.29
C THR A 75 -30.81 26.33 -53.86
N ASP A 76 -31.19 25.31 -53.10
CA ASP A 76 -30.74 25.18 -51.70
C ASP A 76 -29.68 24.07 -51.50
N ARG A 77 -28.41 24.50 -51.45
CA ARG A 77 -27.26 23.63 -51.16
C ARG A 77 -26.88 23.61 -49.67
N SER A 78 -27.56 24.38 -48.83
CA SER A 78 -27.29 24.46 -47.39
C SER A 78 -27.33 23.07 -46.69
N PRO A 79 -28.28 22.16 -47.02
CA PRO A 79 -28.32 20.84 -46.41
C PRO A 79 -27.13 19.95 -46.77
N ILE A 80 -26.52 20.16 -47.93
CA ILE A 80 -25.35 19.41 -48.42
C ILE A 80 -24.09 19.96 -47.76
N ALA A 81 -23.94 21.29 -47.72
CA ALA A 81 -22.80 21.95 -47.09
C ALA A 81 -22.72 21.64 -45.59
N SER A 82 -23.84 21.70 -44.87
CA SER A 82 -23.89 21.36 -43.44
C SER A 82 -23.53 19.90 -43.15
N GLU A 83 -23.89 18.96 -44.04
CA GLU A 83 -23.48 17.56 -43.89
C GLU A 83 -21.98 17.38 -44.13
N LEU A 84 -21.44 18.10 -45.11
CA LEU A 84 -20.03 18.08 -45.42
C LEU A 84 -19.17 18.61 -44.26
N GLU A 85 -19.57 19.74 -43.67
CA GLU A 85 -18.95 20.28 -42.45
C GLU A 85 -18.97 19.25 -41.31
N SER A 86 -20.09 18.55 -41.14
CA SER A 86 -20.24 17.53 -40.11
C SER A 86 -19.38 16.28 -40.35
N ILE A 87 -19.07 15.94 -41.61
CA ILE A 87 -18.12 14.88 -41.94
C ILE A 87 -16.71 15.33 -41.54
N TYR A 88 -16.32 16.54 -41.92
CA TYR A 88 -14.99 17.07 -41.63
C TYR A 88 -14.76 17.33 -40.14
N SER A 89 -15.80 17.60 -39.35
CA SER A 89 -15.65 17.75 -37.90
C SER A 89 -15.34 16.45 -37.17
N ILE A 90 -15.63 15.28 -37.75
CA ILE A 90 -15.39 13.96 -37.14
C ILE A 90 -13.98 13.44 -37.42
N LEU A 91 -13.41 13.77 -38.58
CA LEU A 91 -12.09 13.25 -39.00
C LEU A 91 -10.97 13.54 -37.98
N PRO A 92 -10.85 14.74 -37.38
CA PRO A 92 -9.82 15.01 -36.38
C PRO A 92 -9.86 14.07 -35.17
N SER A 93 -11.05 13.66 -34.73
CA SER A 93 -11.21 12.70 -33.62
C SER A 93 -10.80 11.28 -33.99
N ILE A 94 -10.82 10.93 -35.28
CA ILE A 94 -10.32 9.65 -35.78
C ILE A 94 -8.81 9.72 -36.02
N ASP A 95 -8.31 10.89 -36.43
CA ASP A 95 -6.88 11.13 -36.67
C ASP A 95 -6.05 11.04 -35.39
N SER A 96 -6.58 11.50 -34.25
CA SER A 96 -5.91 11.42 -32.94
C SER A 96 -5.58 9.98 -32.49
N LEU A 97 -6.25 8.96 -33.06
CA LEU A 97 -5.90 7.56 -32.83
C LEU A 97 -4.51 7.24 -33.38
N SER A 98 -4.16 7.80 -34.53
CA SER A 98 -2.86 7.60 -35.15
C SER A 98 -1.74 8.38 -34.46
N ASP A 99 -2.07 9.47 -33.77
CA ASP A 99 -1.13 10.21 -32.91
C ASP A 99 -0.76 9.41 -31.66
N THR A 100 -1.73 8.68 -31.11
CA THR A 100 -1.54 7.87 -29.90
C THR A 100 -0.87 6.54 -30.22
N ASP A 101 -1.20 5.92 -31.35
CA ASP A 101 -0.63 4.64 -31.75
C ASP A 101 -0.45 4.53 -33.27
N SER A 102 0.82 4.43 -33.69
CA SER A 102 1.26 4.40 -35.08
C SER A 102 0.70 3.22 -35.88
N SER A 103 0.23 2.16 -35.23
CA SER A 103 -0.38 1.02 -35.94
C SER A 103 -1.73 1.35 -36.58
N PHE A 104 -2.41 2.43 -36.14
CA PHE A 104 -3.64 2.90 -36.78
C PHE A 104 -3.37 3.76 -38.02
N LEU A 105 -2.15 4.30 -38.17
CA LEU A 105 -1.79 5.24 -39.23
C LEU A 105 -2.14 4.77 -40.65
N PRO A 106 -1.89 3.51 -41.06
CA PRO A 106 -2.25 3.05 -42.40
C PRO A 106 -3.77 3.08 -42.64
N SER A 107 -4.56 2.62 -41.66
CA SER A 107 -6.02 2.54 -41.78
C SER A 107 -6.68 3.91 -41.73
N VAL A 108 -6.21 4.80 -40.85
CA VAL A 108 -6.66 6.20 -40.76
C VAL A 108 -6.35 6.94 -42.06
N THR A 109 -5.12 6.81 -42.59
CA THR A 109 -4.73 7.45 -43.86
C THR A 109 -5.60 6.95 -45.02
N LYS A 110 -5.86 5.63 -45.07
CA LYS A 110 -6.70 5.04 -46.11
C LYS A 110 -8.16 5.50 -46.00
N LEU A 111 -8.71 5.56 -44.79
CA LEU A 111 -10.04 6.09 -44.52
C LEU A 111 -10.16 7.54 -44.98
N ASN A 112 -9.22 8.40 -44.58
CA ASN A 112 -9.20 9.81 -44.99
C ASN A 112 -9.12 9.98 -46.51
N GLN A 113 -8.34 9.14 -47.20
CA GLN A 113 -8.29 9.17 -48.65
C GLN A 113 -9.64 8.78 -49.27
N LEU A 114 -10.27 7.71 -48.78
CA LEU A 114 -11.58 7.27 -49.29
C LEU A 114 -12.68 8.31 -49.03
N VAL A 115 -12.66 8.98 -47.87
CA VAL A 115 -13.58 10.08 -47.55
C VAL A 115 -13.37 11.25 -48.51
N LYS A 116 -12.12 11.65 -48.79
CA LYS A 116 -11.80 12.68 -49.78
C LYS A 116 -12.29 12.30 -51.18
N ASP A 117 -12.04 11.06 -51.60
CA ASP A 117 -12.49 10.55 -52.91
C ASP A 117 -14.03 10.55 -53.01
N LYS A 118 -14.72 10.24 -51.91
CA LYS A 118 -16.19 10.27 -51.82
C LYS A 118 -16.74 11.68 -51.95
N VAL A 119 -16.15 12.63 -51.21
CA VAL A 119 -16.52 14.04 -51.27
C VAL A 119 -16.32 14.58 -52.69
N ALA A 120 -15.15 14.34 -53.28
CA ALA A 120 -14.83 14.78 -54.63
C ALA A 120 -15.77 14.18 -55.68
N PHE A 121 -16.11 12.89 -55.56
CA PHE A 121 -17.06 12.24 -56.48
C PHE A 121 -18.46 12.87 -56.39
N ASN A 122 -18.97 13.09 -55.18
CA ASN A 122 -20.27 13.71 -54.97
C ASN A 122 -20.29 15.18 -55.41
N GLN A 123 -19.19 15.92 -55.20
CA GLN A 123 -19.06 17.28 -55.72
C GLN A 123 -19.11 17.30 -57.25
N ALA A 124 -18.42 16.36 -57.91
CA ALA A 124 -18.45 16.23 -59.36
C ALA A 124 -19.85 15.90 -59.92
N ILE A 125 -20.70 15.20 -59.15
CA ILE A 125 -22.11 14.98 -59.50
C ILE A 125 -22.87 16.32 -59.50
N ILE A 126 -22.70 17.13 -58.44
CA ILE A 126 -23.35 18.45 -58.32
C ILE A 126 -22.87 19.36 -59.46
N ASP A 127 -21.57 19.39 -59.73
CA ASP A 127 -20.99 20.23 -60.78
C ASP A 127 -21.51 19.81 -62.15
N THR A 128 -21.59 18.50 -62.42
CA THR A 128 -22.16 17.96 -63.67
C THR A 128 -23.65 18.28 -63.80
N PHE A 129 -24.41 18.17 -62.72
CA PHE A 129 -25.82 18.56 -62.68
C PHE A 129 -26.01 20.03 -63.10
N THR A 130 -25.14 20.91 -62.63
CA THR A 130 -25.23 22.35 -62.92
C THR A 130 -24.72 22.75 -64.31
N THR A 131 -23.76 22.01 -64.86
CA THR A 131 -23.08 22.39 -66.11
C THR A 131 -23.58 21.64 -67.33
N LYS A 132 -23.92 20.35 -67.19
CA LYS A 132 -24.35 19.47 -68.28
C LYS A 132 -25.83 19.11 -68.20
N GLY A 133 -26.41 19.16 -67.01
CA GLY A 133 -27.82 18.90 -66.76
C GLY A 133 -28.08 17.59 -66.01
N LYS A 134 -29.37 17.33 -65.78
CA LYS A 134 -29.87 16.22 -64.94
C LYS A 134 -29.47 14.84 -65.47
N LYS A 135 -29.60 14.60 -66.77
CA LYS A 135 -29.36 13.27 -67.37
C LYS A 135 -27.92 12.80 -67.16
N GLU A 136 -26.97 13.69 -67.31
CA GLU A 136 -25.54 13.43 -67.17
C GLU A 136 -25.18 13.15 -65.70
N ALA A 137 -25.78 13.88 -64.76
CA ALA A 137 -25.61 13.65 -63.34
C ALA A 137 -26.22 12.29 -62.90
N GLU A 138 -27.41 11.95 -63.40
CA GLU A 138 -28.03 10.65 -63.18
C GLU A 138 -27.19 9.50 -63.77
N ALA A 139 -26.60 9.68 -64.95
CA ALA A 139 -25.68 8.72 -65.54
C ALA A 139 -24.44 8.50 -64.66
N MET A 140 -23.90 9.55 -64.04
CA MET A 140 -22.80 9.41 -63.06
C MET A 140 -23.23 8.63 -61.81
N ILE A 141 -24.42 8.89 -61.28
CA ILE A 141 -24.96 8.17 -60.12
C ILE A 141 -25.16 6.67 -60.46
N ALA A 142 -25.66 6.38 -61.67
CA ALA A 142 -25.91 5.03 -62.15
C ALA A 142 -24.63 4.16 -62.30
N THR A 143 -23.44 4.76 -62.33
CA THR A 143 -22.17 4.01 -62.38
C THR A 143 -21.87 3.17 -61.13
N LEU A 144 -22.61 3.37 -60.03
CA LEU A 144 -22.39 2.76 -58.71
C LEU A 144 -21.00 3.04 -58.10
N ARG A 145 -20.20 3.94 -58.68
CA ARG A 145 -18.89 4.32 -58.13
C ARG A 145 -19.03 4.89 -56.72
N GLY A 146 -20.06 5.69 -56.48
CA GLY A 146 -20.37 6.23 -55.16
C GLY A 146 -20.59 5.12 -54.13
N GLN A 147 -21.38 4.10 -54.46
CA GLN A 147 -21.65 2.97 -53.57
C GLN A 147 -20.39 2.17 -53.26
N ARG A 148 -19.55 1.87 -54.26
CA ARG A 148 -18.29 1.13 -54.03
C ARG A 148 -17.34 1.87 -53.08
N ILE A 149 -17.27 3.20 -53.18
CA ILE A 149 -16.48 4.00 -52.24
C ILE A 149 -17.11 3.93 -50.84
N THR A 150 -18.44 4.04 -50.72
CA THR A 150 -19.15 3.89 -49.44
C THR A 150 -18.90 2.52 -48.80
N ASP A 151 -18.94 1.44 -49.58
CA ASP A 151 -18.64 0.09 -49.11
C ASP A 151 -17.17 -0.02 -48.66
N SER A 152 -16.23 0.54 -49.41
CA SER A 152 -14.82 0.59 -49.02
C SER A 152 -14.60 1.37 -47.72
N ILE A 153 -15.34 2.46 -47.51
CA ILE A 153 -15.32 3.24 -46.27
C ILE A 153 -15.88 2.43 -45.10
N LYS A 154 -16.98 1.72 -45.31
CA LYS A 154 -17.55 0.82 -44.30
C LYS A 154 -16.55 -0.27 -43.91
N ASP A 155 -15.90 -0.90 -44.90
CA ASP A 155 -14.94 -1.96 -44.66
C ASP A 155 -13.72 -1.47 -43.85
N ILE A 156 -13.15 -0.32 -44.21
CA ILE A 156 -12.01 0.22 -43.45
C ILE A 156 -12.43 0.69 -42.05
N CYS A 157 -13.64 1.22 -41.87
CA CYS A 157 -14.18 1.55 -40.54
C CYS A 157 -14.31 0.29 -39.67
N ILE A 158 -14.82 -0.82 -40.22
CA ILE A 158 -14.92 -2.11 -39.50
C ILE A 158 -13.53 -2.63 -39.15
N GLN A 159 -12.56 -2.55 -40.07
CA GLN A 159 -11.19 -2.97 -39.80
C GLN A 159 -10.54 -2.14 -38.68
N LEU A 160 -10.79 -0.82 -38.67
CA LEU A 160 -10.28 0.09 -37.66
C LEU A 160 -10.93 -0.17 -36.28
N GLU A 161 -12.25 -0.44 -36.25
CA GLU A 161 -12.97 -0.85 -35.05
C GLU A 161 -12.41 -2.15 -34.46
N LEU A 162 -12.19 -3.17 -35.30
CA LEU A 162 -11.62 -4.46 -34.88
C LEU A 162 -10.18 -4.34 -34.38
N LEU A 163 -9.35 -3.51 -35.05
CA LEU A 163 -7.99 -3.22 -34.58
C LEU A 163 -8.01 -2.56 -33.21
N HIS A 164 -8.91 -1.60 -33.01
CA HIS A 164 -9.04 -0.89 -31.75
C HIS A 164 -9.58 -1.81 -30.63
N GLU A 165 -10.57 -2.64 -30.94
CA GLU A 165 -11.14 -3.64 -30.01
C GLU A 165 -10.09 -4.63 -29.52
N ARG A 166 -9.26 -5.17 -30.43
CA ARG A 166 -8.17 -6.10 -30.06
C ARG A 166 -7.17 -5.46 -29.11
N ARG A 167 -6.82 -4.19 -29.35
CA ARG A 167 -5.90 -3.44 -28.48
C ARG A 167 -6.50 -3.20 -27.10
N VAL A 168 -7.75 -2.75 -27.03
CA VAL A 168 -8.46 -2.49 -25.77
C VAL A 168 -8.61 -3.79 -24.97
N THR A 169 -8.99 -4.88 -25.63
CA THR A 169 -9.09 -6.22 -25.01
C THR A 169 -7.76 -6.68 -24.45
N HIS A 170 -6.66 -6.49 -25.18
CA HIS A 170 -5.32 -6.84 -24.69
C HIS A 170 -4.93 -6.04 -23.43
N ILE A 171 -5.25 -4.74 -23.39
CA ILE A 171 -5.01 -3.91 -22.20
C ILE A 171 -5.85 -4.38 -21.02
N ILE A 172 -7.11 -4.76 -21.23
CA ILE A 172 -7.99 -5.28 -20.18
C ILE A 172 -7.48 -6.61 -19.64
N LEU A 173 -7.10 -7.55 -20.51
CA LEU A 173 -6.61 -8.87 -20.08
C LEU A 173 -5.32 -8.76 -19.27
N THR A 174 -4.39 -7.90 -19.72
CA THR A 174 -3.14 -7.66 -18.97
C THR A 174 -3.39 -6.90 -17.67
N ALA A 175 -4.38 -6.00 -17.61
CA ALA A 175 -4.79 -5.34 -16.37
C ALA A 175 -5.46 -6.31 -15.38
N ASP A 176 -6.32 -7.23 -15.87
CA ASP A 176 -7.00 -8.23 -15.05
C ASP A 176 -6.02 -9.26 -14.47
N ASP A 177 -5.07 -9.76 -15.27
CA ASP A 177 -4.06 -10.72 -14.80
C ASP A 177 -3.12 -10.09 -13.77
N ASN A 178 -2.66 -8.86 -14.02
CA ASN A 178 -1.90 -8.08 -13.03
C ASN A 178 -2.73 -7.79 -11.77
N GLY A 179 -4.04 -7.56 -11.91
CA GLY A 179 -4.96 -7.36 -10.80
C GLY A 179 -5.13 -8.61 -9.93
N LYS A 180 -5.29 -9.78 -10.55
CA LYS A 180 -5.41 -11.08 -9.86
C LYS A 180 -4.13 -11.43 -9.11
N ASN A 181 -2.98 -11.33 -9.77
CA ASN A 181 -1.69 -11.62 -9.16
C ASN A 181 -1.35 -10.67 -7.99
N ALA A 182 -1.73 -9.39 -8.11
CA ALA A 182 -1.60 -8.43 -7.01
C ALA A 182 -2.49 -8.78 -5.81
N LYS A 183 -3.75 -9.17 -6.06
CA LYS A 183 -4.67 -9.59 -4.98
C LYS A 183 -4.18 -10.85 -4.27
N THR A 184 -3.71 -11.85 -4.99
CA THR A 184 -3.20 -13.09 -4.37
C THR A 184 -1.95 -12.84 -3.55
N LEU A 185 -0.96 -12.11 -4.09
CA LEU A 185 0.25 -11.72 -3.36
C LEU A 185 -0.09 -10.87 -2.13
N GLY A 186 -1.02 -9.92 -2.28
CA GLY A 186 -1.48 -9.08 -1.19
C GLY A 186 -2.12 -9.89 -0.06
N THR A 187 -2.95 -10.88 -0.41
CA THR A 187 -3.60 -11.76 0.55
C THR A 187 -2.59 -12.65 1.29
N ILE A 188 -1.61 -13.22 0.57
CA ILE A 188 -0.54 -14.03 1.19
C ILE A 188 0.26 -13.18 2.19
N MET A 189 0.64 -11.95 1.81
CA MET A 189 1.36 -11.06 2.72
C MET A 189 0.53 -10.65 3.94
N ALA A 190 -0.78 -10.41 3.78
CA ALA A 190 -1.67 -10.13 4.90
C ALA A 190 -1.72 -11.31 5.89
N ILE A 191 -1.80 -12.54 5.38
CA ILE A 191 -1.75 -13.76 6.21
C ILE A 191 -0.41 -13.86 6.96
N ILE A 192 0.72 -13.64 6.26
CA ILE A 192 2.05 -13.65 6.87
C ILE A 192 2.18 -12.58 7.97
N ALA A 193 1.64 -11.38 7.74
CA ALA A 193 1.66 -10.29 8.72
C ALA A 193 0.87 -10.63 9.99
N VAL A 194 -0.31 -11.25 9.84
CA VAL A 194 -1.13 -11.72 10.96
C VAL A 194 -0.40 -12.83 11.74
N LEU A 195 0.15 -13.83 11.05
CA LEU A 195 0.89 -14.92 11.68
C LEU A 195 2.14 -14.41 12.42
N SER A 196 2.88 -13.47 11.83
CA SER A 196 4.05 -12.83 12.44
C SER A 196 3.65 -12.08 13.72
N SER A 197 2.56 -11.32 13.68
CA SER A 197 2.05 -10.57 14.84
C SER A 197 1.66 -11.50 15.98
N ILE A 198 0.97 -12.60 15.68
CA ILE A 198 0.60 -13.63 16.68
C ILE A 198 1.86 -14.26 17.28
N PHE A 199 2.84 -14.62 16.45
CA PHE A 199 4.09 -15.21 16.90
C PHE A 199 4.86 -14.29 17.85
N ILE A 200 4.99 -13.00 17.49
CA ILE A 200 5.64 -11.99 18.33
C ILE A 200 4.89 -11.81 19.65
N PHE A 201 3.57 -11.76 19.62
CA PHE A 201 2.75 -11.64 20.83
C PHE A 201 2.98 -12.81 21.80
N ILE A 202 2.94 -14.04 21.29
CA ILE A 202 3.21 -15.25 22.09
C ILE A 202 4.65 -15.22 22.65
N TYR A 203 5.63 -14.83 21.82
CA TYR A 203 7.02 -14.73 22.25
C TYR A 203 7.21 -13.73 23.39
N ILE A 204 6.63 -12.53 23.28
CA ILE A 204 6.71 -11.50 24.32
C ILE A 204 6.02 -11.98 25.60
N ALA A 205 4.81 -12.54 25.50
CA ALA A 205 4.08 -13.05 26.66
C ALA A 205 4.88 -14.12 27.42
N ASN A 206 5.50 -15.06 26.71
CA ASN A 206 6.36 -16.08 27.31
C ASN A 206 7.60 -15.47 27.97
N ARG A 207 8.26 -14.50 27.33
CA ARG A 207 9.44 -13.84 27.90
C ARG A 207 9.12 -13.04 29.15
N VAL A 208 7.95 -12.39 29.21
CA VAL A 208 7.48 -11.69 30.40
C VAL A 208 7.25 -12.67 31.55
N ARG A 209 6.58 -13.80 31.31
CA ARG A 209 6.38 -14.85 32.32
C ARG A 209 7.70 -15.36 32.91
N VAL A 210 8.67 -15.65 32.03
CA VAL A 210 10.01 -16.11 32.47
C VAL A 210 10.72 -15.04 33.30
N GLN A 211 10.65 -13.76 32.90
CA GLN A 211 11.25 -12.67 33.67
C GLN A 211 10.62 -12.54 35.06
N GLN A 212 9.30 -12.65 35.18
CA GLN A 212 8.61 -12.61 36.47
C GLN A 212 9.05 -13.76 37.39
N GLN A 213 9.19 -14.97 36.87
CA GLN A 213 9.68 -16.12 37.65
C GLN A 213 11.13 -15.93 38.11
N LEU A 214 11.99 -15.37 37.27
CA LEU A 214 13.39 -15.11 37.62
C LEU A 214 13.50 -14.07 38.74
N ILE A 215 12.72 -13.00 38.66
CA ILE A 215 12.64 -11.97 39.71
C ILE A 215 12.14 -12.57 41.02
N ALA A 216 11.11 -13.42 40.97
CA ALA A 216 10.58 -14.09 42.16
C ALA A 216 11.64 -15.01 42.81
N ARG A 217 12.40 -15.78 42.01
CA ARG A 217 13.49 -16.63 42.50
C ARG A 217 14.62 -15.80 43.12
N LEU A 218 15.02 -14.70 42.48
CA LEU A 218 16.04 -13.80 43.00
C LEU A 218 15.62 -13.22 44.36
N ASN A 219 14.40 -12.69 44.46
CA ASN A 219 13.86 -12.16 45.71
C ASN A 219 13.83 -13.22 46.83
N HIS A 220 13.47 -14.46 46.49
CA HIS A 220 13.46 -15.55 47.45
C HIS A 220 14.88 -15.95 47.91
N SER A 221 15.86 -16.00 47.00
CA SER A 221 17.26 -16.23 47.38
C SER A 221 17.84 -15.11 48.23
N GLU A 222 17.50 -13.85 47.93
CA GLU A 222 17.95 -12.69 48.69
C GLU A 222 17.37 -12.71 50.12
N ARG A 223 16.08 -13.06 50.26
CA ARG A 223 15.44 -13.25 51.58
C ARG A 223 16.13 -14.35 52.38
N LYS A 224 16.36 -15.52 51.80
CA LYS A 224 17.08 -16.62 52.47
C LYS A 224 18.49 -16.23 52.89
N ALA A 225 19.21 -15.50 52.05
CA ALA A 225 20.54 -14.99 52.38
C ALA A 225 20.50 -13.99 53.55
N LYS A 226 19.51 -13.08 53.56
CA LYS A 226 19.29 -12.13 54.67
C LYS A 226 18.90 -12.85 55.96
N GLU A 227 17.99 -13.82 55.90
CA GLU A 227 17.57 -14.62 57.06
C GLU A 227 18.76 -15.40 57.63
N ALA A 228 19.57 -16.04 56.79
CA ALA A 228 20.78 -16.74 57.25
C ALA A 228 21.80 -15.78 57.89
N ALA A 229 21.96 -14.57 57.33
CA ALA A 229 22.81 -13.54 57.91
C ALA A 229 22.28 -13.06 59.28
N GLN A 230 20.98 -12.82 59.40
CA GLN A 230 20.34 -12.44 60.68
C GLN A 230 20.43 -13.55 61.72
N VAL A 231 20.19 -14.81 61.35
CA VAL A 231 20.36 -15.96 62.25
C VAL A 231 21.81 -16.04 62.71
N LYS A 232 22.79 -15.82 61.81
CA LYS A 232 24.20 -15.78 62.17
C LYS A 232 24.51 -14.63 63.13
N GLU A 233 24.00 -13.43 62.88
CA GLU A 233 24.17 -12.28 63.77
C GLU A 233 23.56 -12.53 65.15
N ASN A 234 22.32 -13.01 65.21
CA ASN A 234 21.64 -13.36 66.45
C ASN A 234 22.37 -14.47 67.22
N PHE A 235 22.87 -15.49 66.51
CA PHE A 235 23.69 -16.53 67.12
C PHE A 235 24.98 -15.97 67.70
N LEU A 236 25.71 -15.12 66.95
CA LEU A 236 26.93 -14.49 67.43
C LEU A 236 26.67 -13.56 68.63
N ALA A 237 25.58 -12.80 68.63
CA ALA A 237 25.17 -11.96 69.74
C ALA A 237 24.81 -12.78 70.99
N ASN A 238 24.00 -13.84 70.82
CA ASN A 238 23.63 -14.75 71.91
C ASN A 238 24.84 -15.49 72.47
N MET A 239 25.70 -16.05 71.62
CA MET A 239 26.94 -16.70 72.05
C MET A 239 27.89 -15.71 72.72
N SER A 240 28.01 -14.48 72.21
CA SER A 240 28.79 -13.44 72.87
C SER A 240 28.27 -13.18 74.28
N HIS A 241 26.95 -13.10 74.45
CA HIS A 241 26.32 -12.92 75.76
C HIS A 241 26.56 -14.11 76.70
N GLU A 242 26.37 -15.34 76.21
CA GLU A 242 26.55 -16.58 76.98
C GLU A 242 28.01 -16.87 77.35
N ILE A 243 28.98 -16.39 76.57
CA ILE A 243 30.41 -16.50 76.90
C ILE A 243 30.86 -15.36 77.82
N ARG A 244 30.39 -14.13 77.57
CA ARG A 244 30.77 -12.97 78.36
C ARG A 244 30.32 -13.08 79.81
N THR A 245 29.15 -13.65 80.07
CA THR A 245 28.58 -13.78 81.43
C THR A 245 29.44 -14.67 82.35
N PRO A 246 29.80 -15.92 82.00
CA PRO A 246 30.71 -16.72 82.80
C PRO A 246 32.12 -16.14 82.81
N LEU A 247 32.61 -15.56 81.70
CA LEU A 247 33.94 -14.92 81.69
C LEU A 247 34.04 -13.75 82.67
N MET A 248 33.02 -12.87 82.68
CA MET A 248 32.93 -11.78 83.66
C MET A 248 32.81 -12.33 85.08
N ARG A 249 32.07 -13.42 85.29
CA ARG A 249 32.00 -14.10 86.59
C ARG A 249 33.38 -14.65 87.02
N TYR A 250 34.12 -15.29 86.11
CA TYR A 250 35.47 -15.81 86.38
C TYR A 250 36.51 -14.72 86.63
N LEU A 251 36.46 -13.59 85.93
CA LEU A 251 37.38 -12.46 86.17
C LEU A 251 37.02 -11.67 87.43
N ALA A 252 35.73 -11.49 87.71
CA ALA A 252 35.27 -10.72 88.87
C ALA A 252 35.61 -11.41 90.20
N ILE A 253 35.57 -12.74 90.30
CA ILE A 253 35.86 -13.48 91.53
C ILE A 253 37.27 -13.20 92.09
N PRO A 254 38.38 -13.33 91.33
CA PRO A 254 39.72 -13.03 91.83
C PRO A 254 39.92 -11.54 92.12
N ILE A 255 39.34 -10.63 91.32
CA ILE A 255 39.39 -9.18 91.58
C ILE A 255 38.68 -8.85 92.89
N PHE A 256 37.48 -9.41 93.11
CA PHE A 256 36.71 -9.22 94.33
C PHE A 256 37.40 -9.83 95.55
N CYS A 257 37.98 -11.03 95.40
CA CYS A 257 38.78 -11.66 96.46
C CYS A 257 40.04 -10.85 96.81
N ASN A 258 40.73 -10.28 95.81
CA ASN A 258 41.90 -9.44 96.03
C ASN A 258 41.52 -8.10 96.71
N ALA A 259 40.47 -7.42 96.23
CA ALA A 259 39.95 -6.22 96.86
C ALA A 259 39.51 -6.46 98.31
N ARG A 260 38.86 -7.60 98.59
CA ARG A 260 38.49 -8.02 99.95
C ARG A 260 39.71 -8.27 100.84
N ASN A 261 40.75 -8.93 100.31
CA ASN A 261 42.01 -9.13 101.03
C ASN A 261 42.71 -7.80 101.32
N TRP A 262 42.69 -6.86 100.37
CA TRP A 262 43.27 -5.53 100.55
C TRP A 262 42.54 -4.71 101.63
N MET A 263 41.20 -4.74 101.67
CA MET A 263 40.42 -4.12 102.75
C MET A 263 40.70 -4.77 104.11
N ARG A 264 40.81 -6.10 104.18
CA ARG A 264 41.18 -6.82 105.40
C ARG A 264 42.57 -6.42 105.91
N ASN A 265 43.53 -6.24 105.00
CA ASN A 265 44.88 -5.83 105.36
C ASN A 265 44.93 -4.36 105.85
N ARG A 266 44.17 -3.45 105.22
CA ARG A 266 43.98 -2.08 105.74
C ARG A 266 43.44 -2.06 107.17
N ASN A 267 42.39 -2.83 107.47
CA ASN A 267 41.81 -2.88 108.82
C ASN A 267 42.80 -3.41 109.87
N ASN A 268 43.73 -4.29 109.49
CA ASN A 268 44.81 -4.71 110.39
C ASN A 268 45.83 -3.61 110.65
N ILE A 269 46.14 -2.76 109.65
CA ILE A 269 47.06 -1.62 109.81
C ILE A 269 46.45 -0.53 110.71
N TYR A 270 45.13 -0.30 110.65
CA TYR A 270 44.45 0.59 111.60
C TYR A 270 44.36 0.01 113.02
N LYS A 271 44.29 -1.31 113.19
CA LYS A 271 44.36 -1.94 114.52
C LYS A 271 45.76 -1.84 115.15
N LEU A 272 46.82 -1.98 114.35
CA LEU A 272 48.20 -1.88 114.83
C LEU A 272 48.65 -0.46 115.19
N SER A 273 47.97 0.57 114.69
CA SER A 273 48.25 1.98 115.04
C SER A 273 47.45 2.50 116.25
N ILE A 274 46.40 1.78 116.68
CA ILE A 274 45.56 2.17 117.83
C ILE A 274 46.05 1.54 119.15
N ASP A 275 46.85 0.46 119.10
CA ASP A 275 47.34 -0.25 120.30
C ASP A 275 48.69 0.29 120.84
N GLN A 276 49.25 1.33 120.23
CA GLN A 276 50.51 1.98 120.64
C GLN A 276 50.30 3.34 121.34
N GLY A 277 49.11 3.58 121.91
CA GLY A 277 48.85 4.86 122.58
C GLY A 277 47.67 4.85 123.55
N LYS A 278 47.88 4.32 124.77
CA LYS A 278 47.34 4.90 126.01
C LYS A 278 47.97 4.26 127.27
N VAL A 279 48.77 5.09 127.94
CA VAL A 279 49.23 4.98 129.33
C VAL A 279 48.24 5.75 130.23
N TYR A 280 48.12 5.28 131.46
CA TYR A 280 47.28 5.68 132.61
C TYR A 280 45.93 4.97 132.73
#